data_AF-A0A1I7EVT9-F1
#
_entry.id   AF-A0A1I7EVT9-F1
#
_cell.length_a   1.000
_cell.length_b   1.000
_cell.length_c   1.000
_cell.angle_alpha   90.00
_cell.angle_beta   90.00
_cell.angle_gamma   90.00
#
_symmetry.space_group_name_H-M   'P 1'
#
loop_
_entity.id
_entity.type
_entity.pdbx_description
1 polymer ?
#
loop_
_entity_poly.entity_id
_entity_poly.type
_entity_poly.pdbx_seq_one_letter_code
_entity_poly.pdbx_strand_id
1 'polypeptide(L)'
;MNAAGLELQTLIRQLGGKPDEGGSVSGALHRGWVSVRATLSAFSDQAMLNECERGEDAAVARYRKALKRNFPTAIRTVVERQAHGAQRNHDQVKALRDALKAA
;
A
#
# COMPACT_ATOMS: atom_id res chain seq x y z
N MET A 1 9.98 -0.48 -0.98
CA MET A 1 8.56 -0.79 -1.28
C MET A 1 8.33 -1.85 -2.37
N ASN A 2 9.34 -2.37 -3.10
CA ASN A 2 9.09 -3.32 -4.20
C ASN A 2 9.06 -4.82 -3.83
N ALA A 3 9.53 -5.24 -2.65
CA ALA A 3 9.69 -6.67 -2.34
C ALA A 3 8.36 -7.45 -2.25
N ALA A 4 7.33 -6.89 -1.61
CA ALA A 4 6.04 -7.57 -1.45
C ALA A 4 5.31 -7.78 -2.79
N GLY A 5 5.34 -6.77 -3.66
CA GLY A 5 4.78 -6.87 -5.01
C GLY A 5 5.51 -7.91 -5.87
N LEU A 6 6.84 -7.90 -5.85
CA LEU A 6 7.65 -8.87 -6.59
C LEU A 6 7.42 -10.31 -6.13
N GLU A 7 7.25 -10.53 -4.83
CA GLU A 7 6.93 -11.85 -4.27
C GLU A 7 5.58 -12.36 -4.77
N LEU A 8 4.53 -11.52 -4.75
CA LEU A 8 3.22 -11.88 -5.29
C LEU A 8 3.28 -12.15 -6.80
N GLN A 9 4.00 -11.33 -7.56
CA GLN A 9 4.19 -11.55 -8.99
C GLN A 9 4.91 -12.88 -9.27
N THR A 10 5.90 -13.24 -8.45
CA THR A 10 6.61 -14.51 -8.54
C THR A 10 5.67 -15.69 -8.30
N LEU A 11 4.83 -15.61 -7.26
CA LEU A 11 3.82 -16.64 -6.97
C LEU A 11 2.80 -16.78 -8.11
N ILE A 12 2.34 -15.67 -8.70
CA ILE A 12 1.43 -15.70 -9.85
C ILE A 12 2.07 -16.46 -11.02
N ARG A 13 3.34 -16.17 -11.35
CA ARG A 13 4.07 -16.88 -12.42
C ARG A 13 4.24 -18.37 -12.10
N GLN A 14 4.57 -18.73 -10.87
CA GLN A 14 4.72 -20.12 -10.43
C GLN A 14 3.42 -20.93 -10.53
N LEU A 15 2.27 -20.27 -10.36
CA LEU A 15 0.95 -20.87 -10.52
C LEU A 15 0.46 -20.87 -11.99
N GLY A 16 1.31 -20.50 -12.95
CA GLY A 16 0.97 -20.45 -14.37
C GLY A 16 0.16 -19.21 -14.79
N GLY A 17 -0.03 -18.25 -13.89
CA GLY A 17 -0.70 -16.98 -14.18
C GLY A 17 0.25 -15.95 -14.79
N LYS A 18 -0.33 -14.88 -15.35
CA LYS A 18 0.42 -13.70 -15.79
C LYS A 18 0.18 -12.58 -14.78
N PRO A 19 1.20 -12.12 -14.04
CA PRO A 19 1.04 -10.97 -13.16
C PRO A 19 0.73 -9.73 -13.98
N ASP A 20 -0.05 -8.82 -13.41
CA ASP A 20 -0.25 -7.51 -14.01
C ASP A 20 1.06 -6.73 -13.87
N GLU A 21 1.77 -6.54 -14.98
CA GLU A 21 3.08 -5.87 -15.01
C GLU A 21 2.94 -4.33 -15.10
N GLY A 22 1.72 -3.84 -15.31
CA GLY A 22 1.42 -2.43 -15.53
C GLY A 22 1.15 -1.66 -14.24
N GLY A 23 1.77 -0.48 -14.11
CA GLY A 23 1.13 0.59 -13.36
C GLY A 23 -0.15 0.99 -14.08
N SER A 24 -1.30 1.06 -13.38
CA SER A 24 -2.51 1.55 -14.03
C SER A 24 -2.35 3.01 -14.46
N VAL A 25 -2.97 3.41 -15.58
CA VAL A 25 -3.01 4.82 -16.01
C VAL A 25 -3.51 5.72 -14.87
N SER A 26 -4.49 5.23 -14.10
CA SER A 26 -4.97 5.87 -12.88
C SER A 26 -3.88 5.99 -11.79
N GLY A 27 -3.05 4.96 -11.60
CA GLY A 27 -1.91 4.99 -10.67
C GLY A 27 -0.79 5.94 -11.11
N ALA A 28 -0.55 6.07 -12.40
CA ALA A 28 0.38 7.06 -12.94
C ALA A 28 -0.14 8.50 -12.72
N LEU A 29 -1.43 8.74 -13.00
CA LEU A 29 -2.08 10.03 -12.72
C LEU A 29 -2.10 10.38 -11.23
N HIS A 30 -2.41 9.41 -10.36
CA HIS A 30 -2.39 9.61 -8.91
C HIS A 30 -0.99 9.99 -8.42
N ARG A 31 0.06 9.32 -8.90
CA ARG A 31 1.45 9.69 -8.60
C ARG A 31 1.83 11.06 -9.17
N GLY A 32 1.39 11.39 -10.38
CA GLY A 32 1.58 12.72 -10.98
C GLY A 32 0.96 13.83 -10.13
N TRP A 33 -0.28 13.65 -9.69
CA TRP A 33 -0.97 14.59 -8.80
C TRP A 33 -0.29 14.72 -7.43
N VAL A 34 0.12 13.61 -6.82
CA VAL A 34 0.87 13.63 -5.55
C VAL A 34 2.21 14.33 -5.70
N SER A 35 2.92 14.10 -6.80
CA SER A 35 4.19 14.78 -7.11
C SER A 35 3.99 16.29 -7.24
N VAL A 36 2.97 16.74 -7.97
CA VAL A 36 2.62 18.16 -8.12
C VAL A 36 2.29 18.79 -6.77
N ARG A 37 1.52 18.08 -5.92
CA ARG A 37 1.20 18.53 -4.57
C ARG A 37 2.43 18.64 -3.67
N ALA A 38 3.33 17.65 -3.70
CA ALA A 38 4.52 17.62 -2.86
C ALA A 38 5.53 18.73 -3.20
N THR A 39 5.58 19.19 -4.45
CA THR A 39 6.46 20.29 -4.89
C THR A 39 5.94 21.69 -4.52
N LEU A 40 4.67 21.81 -4.12
CA LEU A 40 4.10 23.08 -3.70
C LEU A 40 4.38 23.29 -2.20
N SER A 41 5.10 24.36 -1.86
CA SER A 41 5.42 24.78 -0.49
C SER A 41 4.21 25.00 0.44
N ALA A 42 3.00 24.87 -0.10
CA ALA A 42 1.72 24.96 0.60
C ALA A 42 1.25 23.62 1.21
N PHE A 43 1.93 22.49 0.95
CA PHE A 43 1.61 21.21 1.60
C PHE A 43 2.29 21.11 2.96
N SER A 44 1.51 21.21 4.04
CA SER A 44 2.00 20.99 5.40
C SER A 44 2.38 19.53 5.63
N ASP A 45 3.29 19.26 6.57
CA ASP A 45 3.64 17.90 7.00
C ASP A 45 2.40 17.08 7.39
N GLN A 46 1.39 17.74 7.95
CA GLN A 46 0.10 17.14 8.27
C GLN A 46 -0.66 16.67 7.02
N ALA A 47 -0.69 17.49 5.96
CA ALA A 47 -1.32 17.12 4.69
C ALA A 47 -0.60 15.93 4.01
N MET A 48 0.72 15.86 4.15
CA MET A 48 1.51 14.72 3.67
C MET A 48 1.18 13.44 4.47
N LEU A 49 1.22 13.50 5.79
CA LEU A 49 0.91 12.35 6.65
C LEU A 49 -0.53 11.84 6.46
N ASN A 50 -1.50 12.74 6.23
CA ASN A 50 -2.87 12.35 5.89
C ASN A 50 -2.96 11.58 4.57
N GLU A 51 -2.20 11.98 3.53
CA GLU A 51 -2.18 11.24 2.26
C GLU A 51 -1.50 9.87 2.41
N CYS A 52 -0.41 9.81 3.19
CA CYS A 52 0.26 8.56 3.52
C CYS A 52 -0.69 7.60 4.26
N GLU A 53 -1.40 8.06 5.29
CA GLU A 53 -2.36 7.24 6.05
C GLU A 53 -3.46 6.72 5.12
N ARG A 54 -4.02 7.57 4.26
CA ARG A 54 -5.02 7.17 3.27
C ARG A 54 -4.49 6.11 2.29
N GLY A 55 -3.21 6.20 1.90
CA GLY A 55 -2.53 5.21 1.07
C GLY A 55 -2.41 3.86 1.78
N GLU A 56 -1.97 3.86 3.03
CA GLU A 56 -1.82 2.66 3.85
C GLU A 56 -3.18 2.02 4.20
N ASP A 57 -4.21 2.82 4.49
CA ASP A 57 -5.60 2.36 4.65
C ASP A 57 -6.08 1.60 3.41
N ALA A 58 -5.83 2.17 2.23
CA ALA A 58 -6.20 1.55 0.97
C ALA A 58 -5.39 0.26 0.72
N ALA A 59 -4.14 0.16 1.19
CA ALA A 59 -3.35 -1.06 1.13
C ALA A 59 -3.92 -2.15 2.06
N VAL A 60 -4.17 -1.81 3.33
CA VAL A 60 -4.79 -2.70 4.34
C VAL A 60 -6.15 -3.21 3.84
N ALA A 61 -7.00 -2.35 3.30
CA ALA A 61 -8.30 -2.73 2.76
C ALA A 61 -8.17 -3.75 1.60
N ARG A 62 -7.18 -3.58 0.71
CA ARG A 62 -6.92 -4.54 -0.38
C ARG A 62 -6.50 -5.91 0.15
N TYR A 63 -5.59 -5.96 1.13
CA TYR A 63 -5.19 -7.22 1.76
C TYR A 63 -6.37 -7.89 2.48
N ARG A 64 -7.13 -7.16 3.29
CA ARG A 64 -8.34 -7.69 3.96
C ARG A 64 -9.36 -8.22 2.97
N LYS A 65 -9.56 -7.55 1.83
CA LYS A 65 -10.44 -8.03 0.76
C LYS A 65 -9.88 -9.30 0.10
N ALA A 66 -8.57 -9.37 -0.13
CA ALA A 66 -7.93 -10.55 -0.71
C ALA A 66 -8.08 -11.77 0.20
N LEU A 67 -7.84 -11.62 1.51
CA LEU A 67 -7.89 -12.71 2.50
C LEU A 67 -9.28 -13.38 2.67
N LYS A 68 -10.35 -12.71 2.19
CA LYS A 68 -11.71 -13.29 2.11
C LYS A 68 -11.86 -14.32 0.98
N ARG A 69 -10.90 -14.41 0.06
CA ARG A 69 -10.88 -15.42 -1.01
C ARG A 69 -10.28 -16.72 -0.49
N ASN A 70 -10.62 -17.83 -1.14
CA ASN A 70 -9.98 -19.11 -0.89
C ASN A 70 -8.66 -19.20 -1.65
N PHE A 71 -7.60 -19.48 -0.93
CA PHE A 71 -6.25 -19.70 -1.46
C PHE A 71 -5.70 -21.01 -0.91
N PRO A 72 -4.79 -21.68 -1.63
CA PRO A 72 -3.93 -22.68 -1.02
C PRO A 72 -3.19 -22.10 0.19
N THR A 73 -2.97 -22.92 1.22
CA THR A 73 -2.39 -22.49 2.51
C THR A 73 -1.11 -21.66 2.33
N ALA A 74 -0.19 -22.11 1.46
CA ALA A 74 1.07 -21.41 1.21
C ALA A 74 0.87 -19.96 0.71
N ILE A 75 -0.13 -19.73 -0.15
CA ILE A 75 -0.45 -18.40 -0.67
C ILE A 75 -1.13 -17.55 0.40
N ARG A 76 -2.06 -18.15 1.16
CA ARG A 76 -2.70 -17.48 2.30
C ARG A 76 -1.66 -16.97 3.30
N THR A 77 -0.68 -17.79 3.68
CA THR A 77 0.39 -17.40 4.61
C THR A 77 1.17 -16.17 4.12
N VAL A 78 1.50 -16.10 2.82
CA VAL A 78 2.20 -14.93 2.25
C VAL A 78 1.33 -13.68 2.32
N VAL A 79 0.06 -13.77 1.91
CA VAL A 79 -0.87 -12.64 1.93
C VAL A 79 -1.12 -12.15 3.37
N GLU A 80 -1.25 -13.06 4.34
CA GLU A 80 -1.40 -12.71 5.76
C GLU A 80 -0.16 -11.99 6.30
N ARG A 81 1.04 -12.52 6.02
CA ARG A 81 2.29 -11.88 6.42
C ARG A 81 2.41 -10.47 5.86
N GLN A 82 2.09 -10.28 4.59
CA GLN A 82 2.10 -8.97 3.95
C GLN A 82 1.02 -8.04 4.52
N ALA A 83 -0.18 -8.55 4.82
CA ALA A 83 -1.26 -7.80 5.46
C ALA A 83 -0.85 -7.28 6.84
N HIS A 84 -0.18 -8.09 7.65
CA HIS A 84 0.38 -7.65 8.93
C HIS A 84 1.44 -6.56 8.75
N GLY A 85 2.25 -6.64 7.70
CA GLY A 85 3.19 -5.57 7.34
C GLY A 85 2.49 -4.26 7.01
N ALA A 86 1.46 -4.31 6.16
CA ALA A 86 0.66 -3.12 5.82
C ALA A 86 -0.01 -2.50 7.05
N GLN A 87 -0.53 -3.33 7.97
CA GLN A 87 -1.12 -2.82 9.22
C GLN A 87 -0.08 -2.09 10.08
N ARG A 88 1.13 -2.64 10.24
CA ARG A 88 2.20 -1.95 10.98
C ARG A 88 2.59 -0.61 10.36
N ASN A 89 2.69 -0.55 9.03
CA ASN A 89 2.98 0.69 8.32
C ASN A 89 1.89 1.74 8.55
N HIS A 90 0.62 1.34 8.40
CA HIS A 90 -0.53 2.19 8.71
C HIS A 90 -0.43 2.76 10.14
N ASP A 91 -0.18 1.90 11.13
CA ASP A 91 -0.16 2.29 12.53
C ASP A 91 0.99 3.27 12.83
N GLN A 92 2.15 3.08 12.19
CA GLN A 92 3.28 4.01 12.29
C GLN A 92 2.95 5.38 11.69
N VAL A 93 2.34 5.44 10.50
CA VAL A 93 1.95 6.71 9.87
C VAL A 93 0.91 7.44 10.71
N LYS A 94 -0.07 6.70 11.23
CA LYS A 94 -1.08 7.25 12.14
C LYS A 94 -0.44 7.87 13.39
N ALA A 95 0.49 7.16 14.03
CA ALA A 95 1.18 7.66 15.21
C ALA A 95 1.97 8.94 14.93
N LEU A 96 2.67 9.02 13.78
CA LEU A 96 3.39 10.22 13.36
C LEU A 96 2.45 11.40 13.12
N ARG A 97 1.31 11.17 12.45
CA ARG A 97 0.28 12.19 12.21
C ARG A 97 -0.28 12.72 13.52
N ASP A 98 -0.57 11.83 14.46
CA ASP A 98 -1.17 12.19 15.75
C ASP A 98 -0.17 12.96 16.62
N ALA A 99 1.12 12.59 16.60
CA ALA A 99 2.18 13.35 17.26
C ALA A 99 2.34 14.77 16.70
N LEU A 100 2.29 14.93 15.36
CA LEU A 100 2.38 16.25 14.72
C LEU A 100 1.19 17.15 15.07
N LYS A 101 -0.02 16.60 15.22
CA LYS A 101 -1.21 17.37 15.63
C LYS A 101 -1.17 17.83 17.08
N ALA A 102 -0.41 17.15 17.93
CA ALA A 102 -0.30 17.45 19.34
C ALA A 102 0.85 18.43 19.68
N ALA A 103 1.70 18.74 18.68
CA ALA A 103 2.79 19.71 18.78
C ALA A 103 2.30 21.12 18.39
#